data_AF-A0A416HVQ0-F1
#
_entry.id   AF-A0A416HVQ0-F1
#
_cell.length_a   1.000
_cell.length_b   1.000
_cell.length_c   1.000
_cell.angle_alpha   90.00
_cell.angle_beta   90.00
_cell.angle_gamma   90.00
#
_symmetry.space_group_name_H-M   'P 1'
#
loop_
_entity.id
_entity.type
_entity.pdbx_description
1 polymer ?
#
loop_
_entity_poly.entity_id
_entity_poly.type
_entity_poly.pdbx_seq_one_letter_code
_entity_poly.pdbx_strand_id
1 'polypeptide(L)'
;MEEKEKGRQIQARLLVQNLEDAGCTEEFIRRFLESRKEGNRDKQKRLLAGQRCRLLDDVHENQKRLDCLDYLIYEIKKEEKEDENDI
;
A
#
# COMPACT_ATOMS: atom_id res chain seq x y z
N MET A 1 16.69 -33.63 9.46
CA MET A 1 15.30 -33.43 9.00
C MET A 1 14.64 -32.20 9.63
N GLU A 2 14.90 -31.93 10.92
CA GLU A 2 14.31 -30.81 11.66
C GLU A 2 14.68 -29.40 11.15
N GLU A 3 15.92 -29.18 10.70
CA GLU A 3 16.36 -27.86 10.21
C GLU A 3 15.67 -27.46 8.89
N LYS A 4 15.39 -28.42 8.02
CA LYS A 4 14.74 -28.20 6.72
C LYS A 4 13.25 -27.82 6.88
N GLU A 5 12.61 -28.37 7.92
CA GLU A 5 11.22 -28.07 8.27
C GLU A 5 11.10 -26.71 8.97
N LYS A 6 12.02 -26.38 9.89
CA LYS A 6 12.14 -25.03 10.47
C LYS A 6 12.32 -23.96 9.39
N GLY A 7 13.20 -24.20 8.40
CA GLY A 7 13.41 -23.28 7.28
C GLY A 7 12.14 -23.02 6.47
N ARG A 8 11.30 -24.03 6.22
CA ARG A 8 10.03 -23.87 5.49
C ARG A 8 9.00 -23.09 6.29
N GLN A 9 8.91 -23.32 7.60
CA GLN A 9 7.99 -22.58 8.46
C GLN A 9 8.35 -21.09 8.54
N ILE A 10 9.64 -20.76 8.64
CA ILE A 10 10.12 -19.37 8.61
C ILE A 10 9.73 -18.70 7.29
N GLN A 11 9.90 -19.37 6.16
CA GLN A 11 9.52 -18.85 4.84
C GLN A 11 8.02 -18.64 4.69
N ALA A 12 7.18 -19.49 5.30
CA ALA A 12 5.73 -19.31 5.29
C ALA A 12 5.31 -18.10 6.14
N ARG A 13 5.92 -17.91 7.31
CA ARG A 13 5.65 -16.77 8.19
C ARG A 13 6.07 -15.45 7.55
N LEU A 14 7.28 -15.38 6.99
CA LEU A 14 7.79 -14.19 6.30
C LEU A 14 6.90 -13.80 5.12
N LEU A 15 6.36 -14.80 4.39
CA LEU A 15 5.45 -14.53 3.30
C LEU A 15 4.15 -13.87 3.78
N VAL A 16 3.55 -14.35 4.87
CA VAL A 16 2.32 -13.75 5.42
C VAL A 16 2.61 -12.34 5.92
N GLN A 17 3.70 -12.16 6.66
CA GLN A 17 4.11 -10.84 7.14
C GLN A 17 4.31 -9.84 5.98
N ASN A 18 5.00 -10.25 4.90
CA ASN A 18 5.17 -9.38 3.73
C ASN A 18 3.83 -8.98 3.09
N LEU A 19 2.82 -9.85 3.14
CA LEU A 19 1.49 -9.52 2.62
C LEU A 19 0.75 -8.55 3.56
N GLU A 20 0.86 -8.74 4.87
CA GLU A 20 0.31 -7.82 5.88
C GLU A 20 0.95 -6.44 5.77
N ASP A 21 2.28 -6.37 5.69
CA ASP A 21 3.06 -5.13 5.52
C ASP A 21 2.71 -4.42 4.20
N ALA A 22 2.30 -5.16 3.17
CA ALA A 22 1.80 -4.62 1.90
C ALA A 22 0.33 -4.14 1.96
N GLY A 23 -0.29 -4.14 3.15
CA GLY A 23 -1.68 -3.76 3.35
C GLY A 23 -2.69 -4.76 2.81
N CYS A 24 -2.31 -6.03 2.62
CA CYS A 24 -3.26 -7.06 2.20
C CYS A 24 -4.18 -7.43 3.36
N THR A 25 -5.48 -7.48 3.10
CA THR A 25 -6.46 -7.94 4.10
C THR A 25 -6.32 -9.43 4.38
N GLU A 26 -6.83 -9.89 5.52
CA GLU A 26 -6.85 -11.33 5.83
C GLU A 26 -7.53 -12.16 4.74
N GLU A 27 -8.62 -11.67 4.13
CA GLU A 27 -9.30 -12.35 3.03
C GLU A 27 -8.38 -12.50 1.81
N PHE A 28 -7.64 -11.44 1.47
CA PHE A 28 -6.66 -11.48 0.40
C PHE A 28 -5.58 -12.53 0.69
N ILE A 29 -5.04 -12.53 1.91
CA ILE A 29 -3.99 -13.47 2.33
C ILE A 29 -4.51 -14.91 2.25
N ARG A 30 -5.73 -15.18 2.73
CA ARG A 30 -6.38 -16.50 2.61
C ARG A 30 -6.44 -16.96 1.15
N ARG A 31 -6.99 -16.14 0.25
CA ARG A 31 -7.11 -16.45 -1.19
C ARG A 31 -5.75 -16.63 -1.86
N PHE A 32 -4.74 -15.86 -1.46
CA PHE A 32 -3.38 -15.99 -1.95
C PHE A 32 -2.76 -17.33 -1.51
N LEU A 33 -2.89 -17.71 -0.24
CA LEU A 33 -2.37 -18.97 0.29
C LEU A 33 -3.06 -20.19 -0.31
N GLU A 34 -4.37 -20.13 -0.56
CA GLU A 34 -5.11 -21.17 -1.30
C GLU A 34 -4.54 -21.36 -2.72
N SER A 35 -4.39 -20.26 -3.47
CA SER A 35 -3.80 -20.33 -4.82
C SER A 35 -2.35 -20.84 -4.79
N ARG A 36 -1.63 -20.67 -3.68
CA ARG A 36 -0.29 -21.25 -3.47
C ARG A 36 -0.32 -22.75 -3.31
N LYS A 37 -1.27 -23.27 -2.52
CA LYS A 37 -1.48 -24.72 -2.34
C LYS A 37 -1.86 -25.39 -3.65
N GLU A 38 -2.66 -24.71 -4.47
CA GLU A 38 -3.08 -25.15 -5.82
C GLU A 38 -1.96 -25.04 -6.88
N GLY A 39 -0.82 -24.41 -6.56
CA GLY A 39 0.25 -24.15 -7.53
C GLY A 39 -0.09 -23.07 -8.57
N ASN A 40 -1.21 -22.35 -8.41
CA ASN A 40 -1.72 -21.39 -9.38
C ASN A 40 -0.98 -20.04 -9.28
N ARG A 41 0.19 -19.97 -9.91
CA ARG A 41 1.05 -18.78 -9.92
C ARG A 41 0.42 -17.57 -10.63
N ASP A 42 -0.42 -17.78 -11.62
CA ASP A 42 -1.06 -16.66 -12.34
C ASP A 42 -2.13 -15.99 -11.48
N LYS A 43 -2.91 -16.76 -10.73
CA LYS A 43 -3.85 -16.24 -9.74
C LYS A 43 -3.12 -15.44 -8.65
N GLN A 44 -1.98 -15.92 -8.16
CA GLN A 44 -1.12 -15.18 -7.22
C GLN A 44 -0.70 -13.82 -7.78
N LYS A 45 -0.14 -13.79 -9.00
CA LYS A 45 0.31 -12.56 -9.65
C LYS A 45 -0.84 -11.57 -9.85
N ARG A 46 -2.02 -12.06 -10.29
CA ARG A 46 -3.22 -11.23 -10.47
C ARG A 46 -3.70 -10.61 -9.16
N LEU A 47 -3.72 -11.38 -8.07
CA LEU A 47 -4.06 -10.86 -6.74
C LEU A 47 -3.10 -9.73 -6.36
N LEU A 48 -1.78 -9.97 -6.43
CA LEU A 48 -0.77 -8.95 -6.09
C LEU A 48 -0.86 -7.69 -6.97
N ALA A 49 -1.11 -7.85 -8.27
CA ALA A 49 -1.33 -6.72 -9.17
C ALA A 49 -2.56 -5.89 -8.75
N GLY A 50 -3.65 -6.54 -8.34
CA GLY A 50 -4.84 -5.87 -7.82
C GLY A 50 -4.58 -5.10 -6.51
N GLN A 51 -3.76 -5.64 -5.59
CA GLN A 51 -3.32 -4.90 -4.41
C GLN A 51 -2.50 -3.67 -4.79
N ARG A 52 -1.54 -3.82 -5.72
CA ARG A 52 -0.73 -2.71 -6.21
C ARG A 52 -1.58 -1.59 -6.81
N CYS A 53 -2.61 -1.92 -7.60
CA CYS A 53 -3.50 -0.91 -8.15
C CYS A 53 -4.23 -0.13 -7.05
N ARG A 54 -4.78 -0.82 -6.04
CA ARG A 54 -5.46 -0.15 -4.91
C ARG A 54 -4.53 0.80 -4.16
N LEU A 55 -3.30 0.37 -3.85
CA LEU A 55 -2.31 1.24 -3.21
C LEU A 55 -1.98 2.47 -4.07
N LEU A 56 -1.93 2.31 -5.38
CA LEU A 56 -1.69 3.42 -6.30
C LEU A 56 -2.88 4.39 -6.34
N ASP A 57 -4.11 3.87 -6.30
CA ASP A 57 -5.32 4.69 -6.21
C ASP A 57 -5.34 5.51 -4.90
N ASP A 58 -4.98 4.89 -3.77
CA ASP A 58 -4.86 5.57 -2.47
C ASP A 58 -3.78 6.67 -2.51
N VAL A 59 -2.64 6.42 -3.16
CA VAL A 59 -1.59 7.44 -3.37
C VAL A 59 -2.13 8.61 -4.19
N HIS A 60 -2.82 8.34 -5.30
CA HIS A 60 -3.39 9.39 -6.13
C HIS A 60 -4.48 10.18 -5.41
N GLU A 61 -5.29 9.53 -4.57
CA GLU A 61 -6.30 10.21 -3.76
C GLU A 61 -5.64 11.13 -2.72
N ASN A 62 -4.65 10.62 -2.00
CA ASN A 62 -3.95 11.42 -1.00
C ASN A 62 -3.15 12.56 -1.65
N GLN A 63 -2.58 12.38 -2.85
CA GLN A 63 -1.93 13.45 -3.58
C GLN A 63 -2.91 14.60 -3.86
N LYS A 64 -4.13 14.31 -4.35
CA LYS A 64 -5.16 15.34 -4.58
C LYS A 64 -5.52 16.10 -3.30
N ARG A 65 -5.59 15.39 -2.17
CA ARG A 65 -5.86 16.01 -0.87
C ARG A 65 -4.72 16.95 -0.45
N LEU A 66 -3.47 16.55 -0.69
CA LEU A 66 -2.30 17.41 -0.44
C LEU A 66 -2.32 18.64 -1.34
N ASP A 67 -2.59 18.48 -2.63
CA ASP A 67 -2.66 19.60 -3.58
C ASP A 67 -3.70 20.65 -3.14
N CYS A 68 -4.85 20.21 -2.63
CA CYS A 68 -5.86 21.11 -2.05
C CYS A 68 -5.33 21.88 -0.82
N LEU A 69 -4.63 21.19 0.09
CA LEU A 69 -4.06 21.83 1.28
C LEU A 69 -2.96 22.82 0.92
N ASP A 70 -2.09 22.46 -0.02
CA ASP A 70 -1.01 23.33 -0.51
C ASP A 70 -1.55 24.60 -1.15
N TYR A 71 -2.65 24.49 -1.91
CA TYR A 71 -3.34 25.65 -2.46
C TYR A 71 -3.89 26.57 -1.37
N LEU A 72 -4.56 26.03 -0.35
CA LEU A 72 -5.08 26.84 0.75
C LEU A 72 -3.95 27.55 1.52
N ILE A 73 -2.84 26.87 1.75
CA ILE A 73 -1.65 27.47 2.39
C ILE A 73 -1.07 28.58 1.51
N TYR A 74 -1.05 28.40 0.19
CA TYR A 74 -0.58 29.42 -0.74
C TYR A 74 -1.46 30.68 -0.69
N GLU A 75 -2.80 30.53 -0.70
CA GLU A 75 -3.71 31.67 -0.64
C GLU A 75 -3.51 32.48 0.64
N ILE A 76 -3.40 31.84 1.80
CA ILE A 76 -3.14 32.53 3.07
C ILE A 76 -1.82 33.32 3.00
N LYS A 77 -0.74 32.70 2.51
CA LYS A 77 0.56 33.38 2.36
C LYS A 77 0.54 34.52 1.35
N LYS A 78 -0.38 34.48 0.39
CA LYS A 78 -0.55 35.53 -0.59
C LYS A 78 -1.27 36.72 0.04
N GLU A 79 -2.36 36.47 0.77
CA GLU A 79 -3.09 37.51 1.53
C GLU A 79 -2.16 38.23 2.52
N GLU A 80 -1.35 37.50 3.29
CA GLU A 80 -0.36 38.09 4.22
C GLU A 80 0.62 39.05 3.53
N LYS A 81 1.05 38.73 2.30
CA LYS A 81 1.97 39.58 1.54
C LYS A 81 1.30 40.81 0.94
N GLU A 82 0.01 40.71 0.62
CA GLU A 82 -0.74 41.85 0.10
C GLU A 82 -0.98 42.86 1.24
N ASP A 83 -1.32 42.39 2.44
CA ASP A 83 -1.47 43.23 3.63
C ASP A 83 -0.17 43.95 4.07
N GLU A 84 1.02 43.34 3.85
CA GLU A 84 2.32 43.97 4.15
C GLU A 84 2.73 45.07 3.16
N ASN A 85 2.22 45.06 1.92
CA ASN A 85 2.59 46.04 0.89
C ASN A 85 1.69 47.29 0.90
N ASP A 86 0.59 47.27 1.64
CA ASP A 86 -0.37 48.37 1.78
C ASP A 86 -0.12 49.23 3.05
N ILE A 87 1.01 49.02 3.76
CA ILE A 87 1.43 49.78 4.96
C ILE A 87 2.58 50.76 4.65
#